data_AF-A0A151AWV2-F1
#
_entry.id   AF-A0A151AWV2-F1
#
_cell.length_a   1.000
_cell.length_b   1.000
_cell.length_c   1.000
_cell.angle_alpha   90.00
_cell.angle_beta   90.00
_cell.angle_gamma   90.00
#
_symmetry.space_group_name_H-M   'P 1'
#
loop_
_entity.id
_entity.type
_entity.pdbx_description
1 polymer ?
#
loop_
_entity_poly.entity_id
_entity_poly.type
_entity_poly.pdbx_seq_one_letter_code
_entity_poly.pdbx_strand_id
1 'polypeptide(L)'
;MLRILFLFNAVPARERQGAYSDCLSWETVRQIYRALLEGGNEVYPVNVRSRHQLEISLSRLPAPHLAFVLAEGFLDEPHTLYDGSGAAAVRFLLQQYGLPDDHGHGFRFKIQPVC
;
A
#
# COMPACT_ATOMS: atom_id res chain seq x y z
N MET A 1 -17.44 -2.62 8.55
CA MET A 1 -16.15 -2.07 8.99
C MET A 1 -15.05 -2.86 8.31
N LEU A 2 -14.32 -2.23 7.38
CA LEU A 2 -13.19 -2.88 6.71
C LEU A 2 -11.89 -2.57 7.44
N ARG A 3 -10.89 -3.43 7.23
CA ARG A 3 -9.51 -3.28 7.69
C ARG A 3 -8.69 -3.04 6.45
N ILE A 4 -8.18 -1.83 6.28
CA ILE A 4 -7.53 -1.37 5.05
C ILE A 4 -6.05 -1.19 5.33
N LEU A 5 -5.22 -1.93 4.61
CA LEU A 5 -3.78 -1.65 4.55
C LEU A 5 -3.57 -0.50 3.57
N PHE A 6 -3.08 0.64 4.04
CA PHE A 6 -2.81 1.80 3.19
C PHE A 6 -1.29 1.92 2.94
N LEU A 7 -0.85 1.52 1.74
CA LEU A 7 0.55 1.61 1.32
C LEU A 7 0.81 2.88 0.52
N PHE A 8 1.89 3.58 0.82
CA PHE A 8 2.30 4.79 0.08
C PHE A 8 3.81 4.98 0.10
N ASN A 9 4.33 5.84 -0.77
CA ASN A 9 5.68 6.40 -0.66
C ASN A 9 5.57 7.91 -0.38
N ALA A 10 6.16 8.37 0.73
CA ALA A 10 6.24 9.78 1.07
C ALA A 10 7.60 10.14 1.67
N VAL A 11 8.16 11.27 1.24
CA VAL A 11 9.42 11.83 1.73
C VAL A 11 9.23 13.31 2.10
N PRO A 12 10.11 13.91 2.92
CA PRO A 12 10.09 15.34 3.21
C PRO A 12 10.10 16.18 1.93
N ALA A 13 9.46 17.36 1.94
CA ALA A 13 9.30 18.19 0.75
C ALA A 13 10.62 18.52 0.02
N ARG A 14 11.69 18.76 0.79
CA ARG A 14 13.05 19.01 0.27
C ARG A 14 13.68 17.82 -0.47
N GLU A 15 13.18 16.62 -0.24
CA GLU A 15 13.67 15.37 -0.83
C GLU A 15 12.81 14.91 -2.01
N ARG A 16 11.63 15.53 -2.25
CA ARG A 16 10.71 15.24 -3.36
C ARG A 16 11.24 15.78 -4.69
N GLN A 17 12.40 15.29 -5.11
CA GLN A 17 13.08 15.62 -6.36
C GLN A 17 13.84 14.41 -6.89
N GLY A 18 14.16 14.42 -8.19
CA GLY A 18 14.82 13.28 -8.84
C GLY A 18 14.00 12.00 -8.70
N ALA A 19 14.61 10.93 -8.18
CA ALA A 19 13.97 9.62 -8.00
C ALA A 19 12.73 9.61 -7.08
N TYR A 20 12.56 10.63 -6.23
CA TYR A 20 11.40 10.75 -5.33
C TYR A 20 10.38 11.79 -5.78
N SER A 21 10.47 12.27 -7.02
CA SER A 21 9.56 13.30 -7.56
C SER A 21 8.08 12.89 -7.49
N ASP A 22 7.80 11.61 -7.74
CA ASP A 22 6.45 11.04 -7.70
C ASP A 22 5.98 10.62 -6.30
N CYS A 23 6.84 10.74 -5.27
CA CYS A 23 6.43 10.47 -3.89
C CYS A 23 5.34 11.46 -3.44
N LEU A 24 4.37 10.96 -2.69
CA LEU A 24 3.28 11.77 -2.14
C LEU A 24 3.79 12.78 -1.12
N SER A 25 3.09 13.90 -1.02
CA SER A 25 3.28 14.82 0.10
C SER A 25 2.67 14.23 1.37
N TRP A 26 3.25 14.54 2.53
CA TRP A 26 2.66 14.17 3.83
C TRP A 26 1.28 14.78 4.04
N GLU A 27 0.97 15.91 3.41
CA GLU A 27 -0.37 16.49 3.44
C GLU A 27 -1.38 15.61 2.68
N THR A 28 -1.02 15.20 1.47
CA THR A 28 -1.82 14.29 0.64
C THR A 28 -2.07 12.97 1.36
N VAL A 29 -1.03 12.37 1.96
CA VAL A 29 -1.18 11.12 2.75
C VAL A 29 -2.17 11.32 3.90
N ARG A 30 -2.09 12.44 4.63
CA ARG A 30 -3.02 12.74 5.73
C ARG A 30 -4.46 12.92 5.24
N GLN A 31 -4.67 13.57 4.09
CA GLN A 31 -6.00 13.75 3.51
C GLN A 31 -6.62 12.40 3.10
N ILE A 32 -5.85 11.55 2.43
CA ILE A 32 -6.31 10.20 2.03
C ILE A 32 -6.59 9.34 3.25
N TYR A 33 -5.69 9.33 4.25
CA TYR A 33 -5.90 8.61 5.49
C TYR A 33 -7.20 9.04 6.21
N ARG A 34 -7.47 10.35 6.28
CA ARG A 34 -8.72 10.86 6.85
C ARG A 34 -9.95 10.40 6.06
N ALA A 35 -9.91 10.49 4.74
CA ALA A 35 -11.02 10.03 3.90
C ALA A 35 -11.31 8.53 4.09
N LEU A 36 -10.26 7.70 4.23
CA LEU A 36 -10.42 6.27 4.51
C LEU A 36 -11.05 6.02 5.90
N LEU A 37 -10.65 6.78 6.92
CA LEU A 37 -11.23 6.69 8.27
C LEU A 37 -12.69 7.17 8.32
N GLU A 38 -13.03 8.25 7.63
CA GLU A 38 -14.40 8.79 7.55
C GLU A 38 -15.40 7.78 6.96
N GLY A 39 -14.92 6.83 6.17
CA GLY A 39 -15.70 5.68 5.70
C GLY A 39 -16.02 4.62 6.77
N GLY A 40 -15.65 4.83 8.04
CA GLY A 40 -15.85 3.87 9.12
C GLY A 40 -14.94 2.64 9.04
N ASN A 41 -13.76 2.81 8.47
CA ASN A 41 -12.76 1.76 8.29
C ASN A 41 -11.67 1.85 9.36
N GLU A 42 -11.06 0.72 9.68
CA GLU A 42 -9.80 0.65 10.40
C GLU A 42 -8.67 0.69 9.36
N VAL A 43 -7.74 1.63 9.50
CA VAL A 43 -6.73 1.91 8.47
C VAL A 43 -5.34 1.74 9.05
N TYR A 44 -4.51 0.94 8.39
CA TYR A 44 -3.11 0.69 8.76
C TYR A 44 -2.18 1.35 7.73
N PRO A 45 -1.66 2.55 8.00
CA PRO A 45 -0.78 3.26 7.08
C PRO A 45 0.64 2.70 7.13
N VAL A 46 1.24 2.46 5.97
CA VAL A 46 2.65 2.04 5.82
C VAL A 46 3.32 2.87 4.73
N ASN A 47 4.32 3.65 5.13
CA ASN A 47 5.25 4.28 4.19
C ASN A 47 6.28 3.23 3.75
N VAL A 48 6.19 2.73 2.52
CA VAL A 48 6.94 1.56 2.06
C VAL A 48 8.42 1.90 1.90
N ARG A 49 9.24 1.44 2.85
CA ARG A 49 10.68 1.73 2.86
C ARG A 49 11.50 0.68 2.14
N SER A 50 11.32 -0.58 2.52
CA SER A 50 12.01 -1.74 1.96
C SER A 50 11.11 -2.96 2.03
N ARG A 51 11.43 -3.98 1.24
CA ARG A 51 10.73 -5.26 1.26
C ARG A 51 10.66 -5.86 2.67
N HIS A 52 11.79 -5.87 3.36
CA HIS A 52 11.87 -6.42 4.72
C HIS A 52 10.97 -5.67 5.71
N GLN A 53 10.93 -4.34 5.63
CA GLN A 53 10.04 -3.53 6.48
C GLN A 53 8.57 -3.83 6.18
N LEU A 54 8.20 -4.00 4.91
CA LEU A 54 6.84 -4.34 4.51
C LEU A 54 6.43 -5.74 4.99
N GLU A 55 7.30 -6.74 4.86
CA GLU A 55 7.09 -8.10 5.40
C GLU A 55 6.86 -8.09 6.92
N ILE A 56 7.66 -7.31 7.67
CA ILE A 56 7.47 -7.14 9.11
C ILE A 56 6.11 -6.52 9.41
N SER A 57 5.73 -5.45 8.68
CA SER A 57 4.42 -4.82 8.84
C SER A 57 3.29 -5.82 8.57
N LEU A 58 3.34 -6.56 7.46
CA LEU A 58 2.32 -7.55 7.10
C LEU A 58 2.19 -8.68 8.14
N SER A 59 3.30 -9.14 8.73
CA SER A 59 3.26 -10.19 9.75
C SER A 59 2.66 -9.77 11.09
N ARG A 60 2.66 -8.47 11.39
CA ARG A 60 2.18 -7.90 12.68
C ARG A 60 0.77 -7.37 12.62
N LEU A 61 0.25 -7.11 11.42
CA LEU A 61 -1.08 -6.54 11.25
C LEU A 61 -2.13 -7.64 11.35
N PRO A 62 -3.30 -7.37 11.99
CA PRO A 62 -4.45 -8.25 11.84
C PRO A 62 -4.84 -8.29 10.37
N ALA A 63 -5.20 -9.48 9.87
CA ALA A 63 -5.45 -9.75 8.46
C ALA A 63 -6.32 -8.65 7.81
N PRO A 64 -5.74 -7.79 6.94
CA PRO A 64 -6.47 -6.75 6.25
C PRO A 64 -7.51 -7.38 5.30
N HIS A 65 -8.62 -6.68 5.08
CA HIS A 65 -9.62 -7.08 4.09
C HIS A 65 -9.20 -6.70 2.67
N LEU A 66 -8.49 -5.58 2.52
CA LEU A 66 -7.96 -5.08 1.26
C LEU A 66 -6.70 -4.23 1.48
N ALA A 67 -5.91 -4.06 0.42
CA ALA A 67 -4.81 -3.11 0.37
C ALA A 67 -5.14 -1.95 -0.58
N PHE A 68 -5.08 -0.72 -0.08
CA PHE A 68 -5.13 0.50 -0.87
C PHE A 68 -3.70 0.95 -1.15
N VAL A 69 -3.23 0.80 -2.39
CA VAL A 69 -1.82 0.90 -2.74
C VAL A 69 -1.56 2.13 -3.62
N LEU A 70 -0.85 3.10 -3.06
CA LEU A 70 -0.25 4.25 -3.76
C LEU A 70 1.28 4.21 -3.69
N ALA A 71 1.86 3.08 -3.30
CA ALA A 71 3.29 2.88 -3.30
C ALA A 71 3.74 2.36 -4.68
N GLU A 72 4.72 3.04 -5.28
CA GLU A 72 5.33 2.68 -6.56
C GLU A 72 6.59 1.82 -6.38
N GLY A 73 7.09 1.66 -5.14
CA GLY A 73 8.25 0.83 -4.85
C GLY A 73 8.78 1.03 -3.44
N PHE A 74 10.09 0.90 -3.28
CA PHE A 74 10.78 0.94 -1.99
C PHE A 74 11.64 2.20 -1.89
N LEU A 75 11.44 3.00 -0.84
CA LEU A 75 12.23 4.23 -0.64
C LEU A 75 13.73 3.97 -0.43
N ASP A 76 14.11 2.80 0.10
CA ASP A 76 15.51 2.42 0.28
C ASP A 76 16.16 1.95 -1.06
N GLU A 77 15.36 1.71 -2.10
CA GLU A 77 15.78 1.33 -3.46
C GLU A 77 15.14 2.26 -4.51
N PRO A 78 15.56 3.53 -4.62
CA PRO A 78 14.79 4.57 -5.33
C PRO A 78 14.58 4.33 -6.82
N HIS A 79 15.43 3.52 -7.45
CA HIS A 79 15.27 3.12 -8.84
C HIS A 79 13.97 2.36 -9.09
N THR A 80 13.49 1.63 -8.08
CA THR A 80 12.25 0.85 -8.12
C THR A 80 10.99 1.72 -8.17
N LEU A 81 11.08 3.01 -7.86
CA LEU A 81 9.95 3.94 -7.80
C LEU A 81 9.46 4.38 -9.18
N TYR A 82 10.27 4.23 -10.23
CA TYR A 82 9.95 4.77 -11.57
C TYR A 82 10.19 3.78 -12.71
N ASP A 83 10.83 2.63 -12.45
CA ASP A 83 11.06 1.59 -13.46
C ASP A 83 9.93 0.53 -13.51
N GLY A 84 8.93 0.66 -12.64
CA GLY A 84 7.78 -0.24 -12.51
C GLY A 84 8.07 -1.57 -11.78
N SER A 85 9.33 -1.86 -11.45
CA SER A 85 9.70 -3.08 -10.73
C SER A 85 9.24 -3.05 -9.27
N GLY A 86 9.25 -1.87 -8.64
CA GLY A 86 8.83 -1.67 -7.25
C GLY A 86 7.35 -1.96 -7.05
N ALA A 87 6.48 -1.38 -7.88
CA ALA A 87 5.05 -1.60 -7.82
C ALA A 87 4.71 -3.09 -8.02
N ALA A 88 5.38 -3.77 -8.96
CA ALA A 88 5.21 -5.20 -9.17
C ALA A 88 5.66 -6.02 -7.95
N ALA A 89 6.78 -5.66 -7.32
CA ALA A 89 7.29 -6.33 -6.13
C ALA A 89 6.36 -6.15 -4.91
N VAL A 90 5.82 -4.94 -4.71
CA VAL A 90 4.83 -4.66 -3.65
C VAL A 90 3.57 -5.50 -3.86
N ARG A 91 3.05 -5.57 -5.09
CA ARG A 91 1.86 -6.39 -5.42
C ARG A 91 2.12 -7.88 -5.21
N PHE A 92 3.26 -8.38 -5.69
CA PHE A 92 3.66 -9.77 -5.50
C PHE A 92 3.70 -10.14 -4.01
N LEU A 93 4.27 -9.26 -3.18
CA LEU A 93 4.32 -9.48 -1.75
C LEU A 93 2.92 -9.51 -1.12
N LEU A 94 2.02 -8.59 -1.51
CA LEU A 94 0.63 -8.60 -1.03
C LEU A 94 -0.10 -9.90 -1.39
N GLN A 95 0.11 -10.41 -2.60
CA GLN A 95 -0.47 -11.68 -3.05
C GLN A 95 0.05 -12.87 -2.24
N GLN A 96 1.33 -12.88 -1.84
CA GLN A 96 1.88 -13.91 -0.95
C GLN A 96 1.21 -13.93 0.43
N TYR A 97 0.69 -12.78 0.87
CA TYR A 97 -0.07 -12.65 2.13
C TYR A 97 -1.59 -12.75 1.93
N GLY A 98 -2.06 -13.10 0.73
CA GLY A 98 -3.48 -13.29 0.41
C GLY A 98 -4.29 -12.00 0.33
N LEU A 99 -3.64 -10.85 0.12
CA LEU A 99 -4.31 -9.55 0.02
C LEU A 99 -4.63 -9.21 -1.45
N PRO A 100 -5.90 -8.91 -1.78
CA PRO A 100 -6.25 -8.43 -3.11
C PRO A 100 -5.71 -7.01 -3.33
N ASP A 101 -5.04 -6.79 -4.45
CA ASP A 101 -4.61 -5.47 -4.93
C ASP A 101 -5.56 -4.95 -6.03
N ASP A 102 -5.78 -3.64 -6.07
CA ASP A 102 -6.78 -2.97 -6.92
C ASP A 102 -6.45 -2.99 -8.43
N HIS A 103 -5.31 -3.56 -8.83
CA HIS A 103 -4.75 -3.40 -10.19
C HIS A 103 -4.40 -4.71 -10.94
N GLY A 104 -4.88 -5.89 -10.53
CA GLY A 104 -4.62 -7.08 -11.35
C GLY A 104 -5.31 -8.39 -10.94
N HIS A 105 -6.29 -8.81 -11.74
CA HIS A 105 -6.77 -10.19 -11.93
C HIS A 105 -6.82 -11.11 -10.69
N GLY A 106 -7.90 -10.99 -9.91
CA GLY A 106 -8.14 -11.94 -8.82
C GLY A 106 -9.46 -11.80 -8.06
N PHE A 107 -10.49 -11.20 -8.64
CA PHE A 107 -11.84 -11.28 -8.06
C PHE A 107 -12.32 -12.75 -8.07
N ARG A 108 -12.17 -13.43 -6.93
CA ARG A 108 -13.08 -14.50 -6.51
C ARG A 108 -13.67 -14.10 -5.15
N PHE A 109 -14.67 -13.23 -5.20
CA PHE A 109 -15.74 -13.32 -4.22
C PHE A 109 -16.34 -14.72 -4.35
N LYS A 110 -15.92 -15.66 -3.50
CA LYS A 110 -16.82 -16.75 -3.12
C LYS A 110 -17.89 -16.10 -2.25
N ILE A 111 -18.92 -15.53 -2.90
CA ILE A 111 -20.23 -15.46 -2.27
C ILE A 111 -20.60 -16.93 -2.08
N GLN A 112 -20.45 -17.44 -0.86
CA GLN A 112 -21.15 -18.66 -0.51
C GLN A 112 -22.64 -18.33 -0.66
N PRO A 113 -23.38 -18.99 -1.56
CA PRO A 113 -24.82 -18.84 -1.53
C PRO A 113 -25.27 -19.41 -0.18
N VAL A 114 -25.80 -18.52 0.65
CA VAL A 114 -26.64 -18.93 1.77
C VAL A 114 -28.00 -19.22 1.16
N CYS A 115 -28.20 -20.47 0.74
CA CYS A 115 -29.50 -21.13 0.52
C CYS A 115 -29.26 -22.64 0.58
#